data_AF-A0A933C6P7-F1
#
_entry.id   AF-A0A933C6P7-F1
#
_cell.length_a   1.000
_cell.length_b   1.000
_cell.length_c   1.000
_cell.angle_alpha   90.00
_cell.angle_beta   90.00
_cell.angle_gamma   90.00
#
_symmetry.space_group_name_H-M   'P 1'
#
loop_
_entity.id
_entity.type
_entity.pdbx_description
1 polymer ?
#
loop_
_entity_poly.entity_id
_entity_poly.type
_entity_poly.pdbx_seq_one_letter_code
_entity_poly.pdbx_strand_id
1 'polypeptide(L)'
;MNHREIRMMISALVDRELDRDGEALVRKHLASCDACAAYESEVRTLSAEIRAIPPFKLSETFPSSVLRAVRNEEAETNLWIPVESFARRFVVGLAAAVILFVGLAMTTQPEEPVVVEPYLVGEQADSSATRALLGTEALSKSDLLLAVVSRE
;
A
#
# COMPACT_ATOMS: atom_id res chain seq x y z
N MET A 1 -24.95 -22.65 -27.50
CA MET A 1 -25.22 -21.61 -26.49
C MET A 1 -26.59 -21.84 -25.90
N ASN A 2 -26.80 -21.58 -24.62
CA ASN A 2 -28.12 -21.84 -24.03
C ASN A 2 -29.08 -20.68 -24.35
N HIS A 3 -30.39 -20.95 -24.33
CA HIS A 3 -31.40 -19.93 -24.65
C HIS A 3 -31.45 -18.79 -23.64
N ARG A 4 -31.02 -19.04 -22.38
CA ARG A 4 -31.05 -18.03 -21.31
C ARG A 4 -30.00 -16.94 -21.54
N GLU A 5 -28.78 -17.32 -21.88
CA GLU A 5 -27.66 -16.47 -22.25
C GLU A 5 -28.02 -15.63 -23.46
N ILE A 6 -28.55 -16.26 -24.52
CA ILE A 6 -29.04 -15.54 -25.70
C ILE A 6 -30.09 -14.51 -25.32
N ARG A 7 -31.07 -14.83 -24.45
CA ARG A 7 -32.10 -13.87 -24.04
C ARG A 7 -31.53 -12.65 -23.33
N MET A 8 -30.52 -12.82 -22.48
CA MET A 8 -29.81 -11.69 -21.85
C MET A 8 -29.10 -10.84 -22.91
N MET A 9 -28.42 -11.48 -23.87
CA MET A 9 -27.75 -10.76 -24.96
C MET A 9 -28.73 -10.07 -25.91
N ILE A 10 -29.93 -10.62 -26.14
CA ILE A 10 -30.98 -9.97 -26.93
C ILE A 10 -31.42 -8.65 -26.28
N SER A 11 -31.55 -8.60 -24.94
CA SER A 11 -31.84 -7.35 -24.23
C SER A 11 -30.74 -6.32 -24.48
N ALA A 12 -29.48 -6.70 -24.28
CA ALA A 12 -28.33 -5.83 -24.54
C ALA A 12 -28.24 -5.39 -26.02
N LEU A 13 -28.64 -6.24 -26.97
CA LEU A 13 -28.71 -5.90 -28.39
C LEU A 13 -29.72 -4.77 -28.66
N VAL A 14 -30.91 -4.83 -28.03
CA VAL A 14 -31.97 -3.83 -28.21
C VAL A 14 -31.59 -2.47 -27.61
N ASP A 15 -30.81 -2.48 -26.54
CA ASP A 15 -30.27 -1.28 -25.89
C ASP A 15 -28.95 -0.78 -26.50
N ARG A 16 -28.41 -1.47 -27.50
CA ARG A 16 -27.14 -1.17 -28.21
C ARG A 16 -25.91 -1.23 -27.29
N GLU A 17 -25.91 -2.17 -26.35
CA GLU A 17 -24.84 -2.39 -25.38
C GLU A 17 -23.89 -3.53 -25.77
N LEU A 18 -24.19 -4.27 -26.84
CA LEU A 18 -23.30 -5.32 -27.35
C LEU A 18 -22.19 -4.76 -28.25
N ASP A 19 -21.03 -5.40 -28.18
CA ASP A 19 -19.97 -5.21 -29.16
C ASP A 19 -20.26 -5.97 -30.47
N ARG A 20 -19.42 -5.76 -31.50
CA ARG A 20 -19.64 -6.33 -32.84
C ARG A 20 -19.66 -7.86 -32.83
N ASP A 21 -18.82 -8.48 -32.01
CA ASP A 21 -18.72 -9.95 -31.92
C ASP A 21 -19.95 -10.53 -31.24
N GLY A 22 -20.42 -9.90 -30.16
CA GLY A 22 -21.66 -10.23 -29.47
C GLY A 22 -22.89 -10.08 -30.39
N GLU A 23 -22.97 -8.99 -31.16
CA GLU A 23 -24.05 -8.80 -32.13
C GLU A 23 -24.08 -9.90 -33.18
N ALA A 24 -22.92 -10.22 -33.78
CA ALA A 24 -22.82 -11.24 -34.81
C ALA A 24 -23.24 -12.62 -34.29
N LEU A 25 -22.84 -12.93 -33.06
CA LEU A 25 -23.19 -14.18 -32.41
C LEU A 25 -24.70 -14.31 -32.16
N VAL A 26 -25.34 -13.25 -31.63
CA VAL A 26 -26.79 -13.24 -31.40
C VAL A 26 -27.53 -13.38 -32.73
N ARG A 27 -27.16 -12.59 -33.75
CA ARG A 27 -27.78 -12.67 -35.09
C ARG A 27 -27.70 -14.07 -35.69
N LYS A 28 -26.56 -14.74 -35.54
CA LYS A 28 -26.38 -16.13 -35.97
C LYS A 28 -27.36 -17.08 -35.25
N HIS A 29 -27.56 -16.92 -33.96
CA HIS A 29 -28.50 -17.74 -33.21
C HIS A 29 -29.96 -17.47 -33.62
N LEU A 30 -30.35 -16.19 -33.75
CA LEU A 30 -31.68 -15.78 -34.17
C LEU A 30 -32.07 -16.36 -35.54
N ALA A 31 -31.11 -16.46 -36.48
CA ALA A 31 -31.34 -17.09 -37.78
C ALA A 31 -31.64 -18.60 -37.72
N SER A 32 -31.38 -19.25 -36.58
CA SER A 32 -31.53 -20.70 -36.41
C SER A 32 -32.58 -21.09 -35.36
N CYS A 33 -33.16 -20.12 -34.64
CA CYS A 33 -34.06 -20.38 -33.52
C CYS A 33 -35.25 -19.40 -33.52
N ASP A 34 -36.39 -19.86 -34.01
CA ASP A 34 -37.63 -19.09 -34.10
C ASP A 34 -38.12 -18.59 -32.72
N ALA A 35 -37.95 -19.39 -31.66
CA ALA A 35 -38.35 -18.99 -30.31
C ALA A 35 -37.56 -17.80 -29.78
N CYS A 36 -36.26 -17.71 -30.12
CA CYS A 36 -35.43 -16.56 -29.75
C CYS A 36 -35.69 -15.36 -30.66
N ALA A 37 -36.02 -15.57 -31.93
CA ALA A 37 -36.45 -14.52 -32.85
C ALA A 37 -37.78 -13.87 -32.42
N ALA A 38 -38.76 -14.67 -32.03
CA ALA A 38 -40.02 -14.16 -31.47
C ALA A 38 -39.78 -13.30 -30.22
N TYR A 39 -38.92 -13.77 -29.31
CA TYR A 39 -38.54 -13.01 -28.11
C TYR A 39 -37.84 -11.68 -28.44
N GLU A 40 -36.94 -11.66 -29.43
CA GLU A 40 -36.29 -10.40 -29.87
C GLU A 40 -37.31 -9.40 -30.42
N SER A 41 -38.31 -9.87 -31.17
CA SER A 41 -39.42 -9.03 -31.64
C SER A 41 -40.27 -8.48 -30.48
N GLU A 42 -40.58 -9.30 -29.48
CA GLU A 42 -41.32 -8.88 -28.28
C GLU A 42 -40.57 -7.79 -27.51
N VAL A 43 -39.27 -8.01 -27.22
CA VAL A 43 -38.44 -7.04 -26.49
C VAL A 43 -38.29 -5.73 -27.28
N ARG A 44 -38.11 -5.82 -28.60
CA ARG A 44 -38.01 -4.63 -29.47
C ARG A 44 -39.30 -3.82 -29.49
N THR A 45 -40.46 -4.50 -29.50
CA THR A 45 -41.78 -3.84 -29.45
C THR A 45 -41.96 -3.14 -28.11
N LEU A 46 -41.68 -3.82 -27.01
CA LEU A 46 -41.75 -3.23 -25.67
C LEU A 46 -40.81 -2.02 -25.52
N SER A 47 -39.58 -2.11 -26.01
CA SER A 47 -38.63 -0.99 -26.00
C SER A 47 -39.14 0.20 -26.83
N ALA A 48 -39.79 -0.06 -27.97
CA ALA A 48 -40.40 0.99 -28.78
C ALA A 48 -41.58 1.67 -28.08
N GLU A 49 -42.44 0.91 -27.41
CA GLU A 49 -43.56 1.46 -26.62
C GLU A 49 -43.06 2.34 -25.47
N ILE A 50 -42.04 1.90 -24.73
CA ILE A 50 -41.43 2.68 -23.66
C ILE A 50 -40.82 3.99 -24.21
N ARG A 51 -40.12 3.92 -25.35
CA ARG A 51 -39.52 5.10 -25.99
C ARG A 51 -40.56 6.05 -26.60
N ALA A 52 -41.77 5.57 -26.89
CA ALA A 52 -42.88 6.39 -27.37
C ALA A 52 -43.55 7.20 -26.25
N ILE A 53 -43.25 6.91 -24.98
CA ILE A 53 -43.75 7.70 -23.85
C ILE A 53 -43.21 9.15 -23.99
N PRO A 54 -44.10 10.17 -23.94
CA PRO A 54 -43.67 11.56 -24.05
C PRO A 54 -42.58 11.90 -23.03
N PRO A 55 -41.56 12.68 -23.43
CA PRO A 55 -40.50 13.06 -22.51
C PRO A 55 -41.09 13.80 -21.32
N PHE A 56 -40.71 13.36 -20.12
CA PHE A 56 -41.13 14.01 -18.89
C PHE A 56 -40.53 15.42 -18.82
N LYS A 57 -41.38 16.43 -18.65
CA LYS A 57 -40.93 17.82 -18.50
C LYS A 57 -40.30 17.99 -17.11
N LEU A 58 -38.97 18.06 -17.08
CA LEU A 58 -38.22 18.36 -15.87
C LEU A 58 -38.49 19.80 -15.41
N SER A 59 -38.37 20.06 -14.10
CA SER A 59 -38.45 21.42 -13.57
C SER A 59 -37.26 22.25 -14.05
N GLU A 60 -37.44 23.56 -14.19
CA GLU A 60 -36.37 24.49 -14.60
C GLU A 60 -35.20 24.50 -13.60
N THR A 61 -35.44 24.09 -12.35
CA THR A 61 -34.45 23.97 -11.27
C THR A 61 -33.72 22.63 -11.24
N PHE A 62 -34.12 21.66 -12.04
CA PHE A 62 -33.50 20.32 -12.04
C PHE A 62 -32.03 20.36 -12.48
N PRO A 63 -31.64 21.04 -13.58
CA PRO A 63 -30.23 21.05 -14.01
C PRO A 63 -29.29 21.65 -12.96
N SER A 64 -29.72 22.74 -12.29
CA SER A 64 -28.94 23.37 -11.24
C SER A 64 -28.83 22.49 -9.98
N SER A 65 -29.89 21.75 -9.66
CA SER A 65 -29.90 20.80 -8.54
C SER A 65 -28.94 19.63 -8.78
N VAL A 66 -28.93 19.07 -9.99
CA VAL A 66 -28.00 17.99 -10.39
C VAL A 66 -26.56 18.47 -10.38
N LEU A 67 -26.27 19.64 -10.98
CA LEU A 67 -24.92 20.21 -10.98
C LEU A 67 -24.41 20.56 -9.57
N ARG A 68 -25.32 20.86 -8.63
CA ARG A 68 -24.96 21.07 -7.23
C ARG A 68 -24.67 19.74 -6.54
N ALA A 69 -25.45 18.69 -6.80
CA ALA A 69 -25.22 17.38 -6.24
C ALA A 69 -23.88 16.78 -6.67
N VAL A 70 -23.56 16.80 -7.97
CA VAL A 70 -22.29 16.29 -8.51
C VAL A 70 -21.08 17.04 -7.92
N ARG A 71 -21.17 18.38 -7.82
CA ARG A 71 -20.10 19.18 -7.21
C ARG A 71 -19.92 18.92 -5.72
N ASN A 72 -20.99 18.60 -5.00
CA ASN A 72 -20.89 18.27 -3.58
C ASN A 72 -20.24 16.88 -3.37
N GLU A 73 -20.53 15.89 -4.23
CA GLU A 73 -19.85 14.59 -4.19
C GLU A 73 -18.34 14.73 -4.49
N GLU A 74 -17.96 15.58 -5.45
CA GLU A 74 -16.56 15.91 -5.72
C GLU A 74 -15.92 16.65 -4.53
N ALA A 75 -16.66 17.51 -3.83
CA ALA A 75 -16.15 18.22 -2.66
C ALA A 75 -15.93 17.28 -1.46
N GLU A 76 -16.81 16.30 -1.26
CA GLU A 76 -16.68 15.31 -0.17
C GLU A 76 -15.58 14.27 -0.46
N THR A 77 -15.37 13.89 -1.72
CA THR A 77 -14.26 12.99 -2.12
C THR A 77 -12.89 13.68 -2.10
N ASN A 78 -12.84 15.01 -2.15
CA ASN A 78 -11.61 15.81 -2.04
C ASN A 78 -11.21 16.16 -0.60
N LEU A 79 -11.86 15.60 0.43
CA LEU A 79 -11.39 15.67 1.83
C LEU A 79 -10.20 14.74 2.12
N TRP A 80 -9.43 14.36 1.09
CA TRP A 80 -8.08 13.81 1.28
C TRP A 80 -7.14 14.98 1.59
N ILE A 81 -7.13 15.38 2.86
CA ILE A 81 -6.11 16.25 3.46
C ILE A 81 -4.74 15.84 2.89
N PRO A 82 -3.82 16.76 2.54
CA PRO A 82 -2.47 16.42 2.08
C PRO A 82 -1.62 15.89 3.24
N VAL A 83 -2.04 14.76 3.83
CA VAL A 83 -1.40 14.11 4.98
C VAL A 83 0.00 13.67 4.60
N GLU A 84 0.26 13.38 3.32
CA GLU A 84 1.57 12.94 2.85
C GLU A 84 2.67 13.98 3.08
N SER A 85 2.40 15.26 2.80
CA SER A 85 3.38 16.34 3.00
C SER A 85 3.58 16.66 4.49
N PHE A 86 2.52 16.59 5.28
CA PHE A 86 2.57 16.85 6.72
C PHE A 86 3.25 15.70 7.47
N ALA A 87 2.86 14.45 7.18
CA ALA A 87 3.45 13.25 7.75
C ALA A 87 4.94 13.13 7.41
N ARG A 88 5.33 13.43 6.16
CA ARG A 88 6.75 13.42 5.76
C ARG A 88 7.58 14.42 6.57
N ARG A 89 7.08 15.63 6.82
CA ARG A 89 7.78 16.64 7.66
C ARG A 89 7.89 16.19 9.11
N PHE A 90 6.84 15.57 9.65
CA PHE A 90 6.86 15.03 11.01
C PHE A 90 7.84 13.87 11.18
N VAL A 91 7.86 12.92 10.25
CA VAL A 91 8.78 11.76 10.30
C VAL A 91 10.24 12.22 10.21
N VAL A 92 10.55 13.14 9.29
CA VAL A 92 11.91 13.69 9.15
C VAL A 92 12.32 14.45 10.43
N GLY A 93 11.42 15.26 10.99
CA GLY A 93 11.68 15.97 12.25
C GLY A 93 11.92 15.03 13.43
N LEU A 94 11.12 13.97 13.56
CA LEU A 94 11.25 12.99 14.63
C LEU A 94 12.55 12.18 14.50
N ALA A 95 12.92 11.77 13.29
CA ALA A 95 14.17 11.07 13.04
C ALA A 95 15.39 11.94 13.42
N ALA A 96 15.38 13.22 13.04
CA ALA A 96 16.43 14.17 13.41
C ALA A 96 16.53 14.35 14.94
N ALA A 97 15.39 14.44 15.63
CA ALA A 97 15.35 14.57 17.08
C ALA A 97 15.93 13.34 17.80
N VAL A 98 15.62 12.12 17.31
CA VAL A 98 16.18 10.87 17.87
C VAL A 98 17.70 10.81 17.70
N ILE A 99 18.21 11.15 16.51
CA ILE A 99 19.66 11.17 16.24
C ILE A 99 20.36 12.17 17.17
N LEU A 100 19.79 13.37 17.31
CA LEU A 100 20.33 14.40 18.21
C LEU A 100 20.35 13.91 19.67
N PHE A 101 19.27 13.28 20.12
CA PHE A 101 19.14 12.76 21.48
C PHE A 101 20.17 11.66 21.78
N VAL A 102 20.32 10.68 20.88
CA VAL A 102 21.33 9.61 21.03
C VAL A 102 22.74 10.17 21.01
N GLY A 103 23.04 11.11 20.11
CA GLY A 103 24.34 11.77 20.05
C GLY A 103 24.67 12.50 21.35
N LEU A 104 23.70 13.23 21.92
CA LEU A 104 23.88 13.91 23.20
C LEU A 104 24.06 12.91 24.35
N ALA A 105 23.28 11.83 24.36
CA ALA A 105 23.37 10.79 25.39
C ALA A 105 24.77 10.12 25.39
N MET A 106 25.36 9.87 24.21
CA MET A 106 26.71 9.30 24.11
C MET A 106 27.78 10.23 24.70
N THR A 107 27.63 11.56 24.61
CA THR A 107 28.59 12.49 25.23
C THR A 107 28.53 12.52 26.75
N THR A 108 27.39 12.11 27.32
CA THR A 108 27.16 12.17 28.77
C THR A 108 27.40 10.84 29.48
N GLN A 109 27.69 9.76 28.76
CA GLN A 109 27.96 8.48 29.41
C GLN A 109 29.38 8.50 30.02
N PRO A 110 29.50 8.42 31.35
CA PRO A 110 30.81 8.22 31.98
C PRO A 110 31.38 6.88 31.51
N GLU A 111 32.68 6.84 31.19
CA GLU A 111 33.35 5.59 30.86
C GLU A 111 33.25 4.64 32.06
N GLU A 112 32.32 3.69 32.02
CA GLU A 112 32.33 2.58 32.95
C GLU A 112 33.63 1.80 32.68
N PRO A 113 34.49 1.62 33.69
CA PRO A 113 35.73 0.90 33.50
C PRO A 113 35.37 -0.52 33.11
N VAL A 114 35.72 -0.89 31.88
CA VAL A 114 35.57 -2.25 31.38
C VAL A 114 36.48 -3.14 32.22
N VAL A 115 35.92 -3.79 33.22
CA VAL A 115 36.61 -4.83 33.98
C VAL A 115 36.76 -6.02 33.04
N VAL A 116 37.90 -6.09 32.37
CA VAL A 116 38.28 -7.26 31.58
C VAL A 116 38.61 -8.37 32.59
N GLU A 117 37.64 -9.23 32.91
CA GLU A 117 37.97 -10.50 33.56
C GLU A 117 38.83 -11.32 32.57
N PRO A 118 40.09 -11.65 32.92
CA PRO A 118 40.97 -12.36 32.01
C PRO A 118 40.54 -13.84 31.93
N TYR A 119 39.61 -14.14 31.03
CA TYR A 119 39.23 -15.50 30.64
C TYR A 119 40.18 -16.05 29.56
N LEU A 120 41.49 -15.97 29.76
CA LEU A 120 42.45 -16.67 28.90
C LEU A 120 43.72 -16.99 29.70
N VAL A 121 43.74 -18.12 30.38
CA VAL A 121 44.80 -19.17 30.33
C VAL A 121 44.22 -20.38 31.07
N GLY A 122 43.87 -21.42 30.31
CA GLY A 122 43.73 -22.75 30.88
C GLY A 122 45.13 -23.29 31.14
N GLU A 123 45.58 -23.25 32.39
CA GLU A 123 46.54 -24.21 32.94
C GLU A 123 46.57 -24.05 34.47
N GLN A 124 46.25 -25.15 35.15
CA GLN A 124 46.44 -25.29 36.58
C GLN A 124 47.95 -25.25 36.87
N ALA A 125 48.44 -24.14 37.40
CA ALA A 125 49.73 -24.10 38.06
C ALA A 125 49.58 -23.30 39.36
N ASP A 126 49.57 -24.05 40.46
CA ASP A 126 49.78 -23.56 41.81
C ASP A 126 51.05 -22.69 41.85
N SER A 127 50.88 -21.38 41.97
CA SER A 127 51.96 -20.49 42.43
C SER A 127 51.38 -19.23 43.04
N SER A 128 51.11 -19.30 44.34
CA SER A 128 50.94 -18.13 45.21
C SER A 128 52.20 -17.25 45.28
N ALA A 129 53.35 -17.74 44.80
CA ALA A 129 54.61 -17.01 44.77
C ALA A 129 54.69 -15.97 43.64
N THR A 130 53.95 -16.12 42.54
CA THR A 130 54.04 -15.18 41.41
C THR A 130 53.24 -13.88 41.63
N ARG A 131 52.18 -13.91 42.45
CA ARG A 131 51.37 -12.72 42.76
C ARG A 131 52.07 -11.69 43.65
N ALA A 132 53.10 -12.09 44.40
CA ALA A 132 53.85 -11.17 45.25
C ALA A 132 54.99 -10.44 44.51
N LEU A 133 55.44 -10.98 43.36
CA LEU A 133 56.58 -10.44 42.61
C LEU A 133 56.17 -9.63 41.37
N LEU A 134 54.97 -9.88 40.81
CA LEU A 134 54.43 -9.07 39.72
C LEU A 134 53.52 -8.00 40.30
N GLY A 135 54.13 -6.85 40.65
CA GLY A 135 53.39 -5.62 40.89
C GLY A 135 52.46 -5.35 39.71
N THR A 136 51.19 -5.09 40.03
CA THR A 136 50.18 -4.72 39.03
C THR A 136 50.52 -3.36 38.46
N GLU A 137 51.38 -3.32 37.44
CA GLU A 137 51.49 -2.17 36.56
C GLU A 137 50.24 -2.13 35.68
N ALA A 138 49.45 -1.07 35.85
CA ALA A 138 48.32 -0.79 35.00
C ALA A 138 48.84 -0.47 33.59
N LEU A 139 48.72 -1.43 32.68
CA LEU A 139 49.09 -1.25 31.28
C LEU A 139 48.18 -0.19 30.65
N SER A 140 48.81 0.86 30.11
CA SER A 140 48.12 1.91 29.37
C SER A 140 47.65 1.38 28.01
N LYS A 141 46.58 1.95 27.46
CA LYS A 141 46.11 1.68 26.08
C LYS A 141 47.22 1.85 25.04
N SER A 142 48.20 2.73 25.29
CA SER A 142 49.36 2.91 24.41
C SER A 142 50.26 1.69 24.33
N ASP A 143 50.44 0.95 25.42
CA ASP A 143 51.34 -0.20 25.49
C ASP A 143 50.73 -1.42 24.79
N LEU A 144 49.40 -1.56 24.92
CA LEU A 144 48.62 -2.55 24.17
C LEU A 144 48.69 -2.33 22.66
N LEU A 145 48.63 -1.07 22.21
CA LEU A 145 48.76 -0.75 20.79
C LEU A 145 50.19 -1.03 20.28
N LEU A 146 51.21 -0.74 21.09
CA LEU A 146 52.60 -1.02 20.72
C LEU A 146 52.85 -2.52 20.56
N ALA A 147 52.30 -3.34 21.47
CA ALA A 147 52.46 -4.80 21.46
C ALA A 147 51.77 -5.49 20.27
N VAL A 148 50.67 -4.93 19.77
CA VAL A 148 49.96 -5.45 18.58
C VAL A 148 50.71 -5.10 17.30
N VAL A 149 51.29 -3.89 17.22
CA VAL A 149 52.02 -3.43 16.03
C VAL A 149 53.40 -4.08 15.90
N SER A 150 54.06 -4.44 17.01
CA SER A 150 55.38 -5.08 16.98
C SER A 150 55.36 -6.58 16.68
N ARG A 151 54.21 -7.16 16.30
CA ARG A 151 54.04 -8.61 16.08
C ARG A 151 53.99 -9.00 14.59
N GLU A 152 54.36 -8.08 13.69
CA GLU A 152 54.57 -8.32 12.25
C GLU A 152 56.05 -8.37 11.87
#